data_AF-A0A101UQH6-F1
#
_entry.id   AF-A0A101UQH6-F1
#
_cell.length_a   1.000
_cell.length_b   1.000
_cell.length_c   1.000
_cell.angle_alpha   90.00
_cell.angle_beta   90.00
_cell.angle_gamma   90.00
#
_symmetry.space_group_name_H-M   'P 1'
#
loop_
_entity.id
_entity.type
_entity.pdbx_description
1 polymer ?
#
loop_
_entity_poly.entity_id
_entity_poly.type
_entity_poly.pdbx_seq_one_letter_code
_entity_poly.pdbx_strand_id
1 'polypeptide(L)'
;MTYRYPHFDTHLMREGMRFRAGPRPSEEMPDFDLATVDGGRIAKSDFTGRVPLLLTMGSVTCPMTTAADRALKRLYAQFRDRVAFVTLYVREAHPGERYPQPDRLERKIAHARDLKERDALPWPVAVDTIDGTLHRRLDAKPNAAYLMDARGRVAFRELWSDDREAVLREALADVLSGLSPVGERQGHVVPMLHGIAEMDRTLDMAGPTARRDFRRAAPPVYAVARMAGLMHRRRPRERHQREAA
;
A
#
# COMPACT_ATOMS: atom_id res chain seq x y z
N MET A 1 -8.59 8.79 -17.74
CA MET A 1 -7.92 9.65 -16.75
C MET A 1 -6.43 9.46 -16.86
N THR A 2 -5.67 10.54 -16.68
CA THR A 2 -4.20 10.49 -16.66
C THR A 2 -3.75 9.74 -15.42
N TYR A 3 -2.96 8.67 -15.58
CA TYR A 3 -2.51 7.85 -14.46
C TYR A 3 -1.74 8.68 -13.43
N ARG A 4 -0.76 9.47 -13.87
CA ARG A 4 -0.07 10.46 -13.04
C ARG A 4 -0.84 11.77 -13.05
N TYR A 5 -1.12 12.32 -11.88
CA TYR A 5 -1.78 13.61 -11.70
C TYR A 5 -0.92 14.53 -10.84
N PRO A 6 -0.81 15.83 -11.17
CA PRO A 6 -0.05 16.77 -10.35
C PRO A 6 -0.80 17.19 -9.08
N HIS A 7 -2.13 17.06 -9.08
CA HIS A 7 -3.02 17.50 -8.00
C HIS A 7 -3.98 16.40 -7.59
N PHE A 8 -4.20 16.26 -6.29
CA PHE A 8 -5.23 15.38 -5.74
C PHE A 8 -6.59 16.11 -5.71
N ASP A 9 -7.67 15.40 -6.01
CA ASP A 9 -9.02 15.97 -6.04
C ASP A 9 -10.10 15.00 -5.52
N THR A 10 -11.33 15.50 -5.43
CA THR A 10 -12.48 14.72 -4.97
C THR A 10 -12.81 13.54 -5.91
N HIS A 11 -12.49 13.63 -7.20
CA HIS A 11 -12.73 12.53 -8.13
C HIS A 11 -11.79 11.36 -7.80
N LEU A 12 -10.49 11.62 -7.65
CA LEU A 12 -9.49 10.65 -7.25
C LEU A 12 -9.81 10.02 -5.90
N MET A 13 -10.30 10.82 -4.95
CA MET A 13 -10.82 10.30 -3.67
C MET A 13 -11.95 9.28 -3.89
N ARG A 14 -12.97 9.64 -4.68
CA ARG A 14 -14.12 8.76 -4.98
C ARG A 14 -13.72 7.51 -5.77
N GLU A 15 -12.72 7.61 -6.64
CA GLU A 15 -12.16 6.45 -7.35
C GLU A 15 -11.48 5.47 -6.41
N GLY A 16 -10.83 5.96 -5.35
CA GLY A 16 -10.18 5.14 -4.33
C GLY A 16 -11.13 4.36 -3.41
N MET A 17 -12.44 4.65 -3.45
CA MET A 17 -13.43 4.08 -2.51
C MET A 17 -13.95 2.70 -2.89
N ARG A 18 -13.66 2.16 -4.08
CA ARG A 18 -14.11 0.81 -4.47
C ARG A 18 -13.27 0.24 -5.60
N PHE A 19 -13.19 -1.09 -5.71
CA PHE A 19 -12.64 -1.69 -6.92
C PHE A 19 -13.55 -1.41 -8.12
N ARG A 20 -12.96 -1.12 -9.28
CA ARG A 20 -13.68 -0.93 -10.55
C ARG A 20 -13.25 -1.90 -11.65
N ALA A 21 -12.06 -2.46 -11.52
CA ALA A 21 -11.39 -3.35 -12.46
C ALA A 21 -10.43 -4.28 -11.68
N GLY A 22 -9.43 -4.81 -12.37
CA GLY A 22 -8.43 -5.73 -11.83
C GLY A 22 -8.93 -7.16 -11.69
N PRO A 23 -8.01 -8.13 -11.59
CA PRO A 23 -8.34 -9.54 -11.47
C PRO A 23 -9.15 -9.78 -10.20
N ARG A 24 -10.27 -10.48 -10.34
CA ARG A 24 -11.10 -10.95 -9.24
C ARG A 24 -10.52 -12.24 -8.64
N PRO A 25 -10.98 -12.65 -7.45
CA PRO A 25 -10.69 -13.99 -6.94
C PRO A 25 -10.91 -15.09 -8.00
N SER A 26 -9.98 -16.04 -8.04
CA SER A 26 -9.84 -17.13 -9.03
C SER A 26 -9.36 -16.73 -10.42
N GLU A 27 -9.30 -15.43 -10.74
CA GLU A 27 -8.72 -14.94 -12.01
C GLU A 27 -7.19 -14.93 -11.97
N GLU A 28 -6.59 -14.93 -13.15
CA GLU A 28 -5.14 -14.96 -13.30
C GLU A 28 -4.50 -13.65 -12.83
N MET A 29 -3.46 -13.74 -12.00
CA MET A 29 -2.65 -12.57 -11.65
C MET A 29 -1.92 -12.09 -12.92
N PRO A 30 -2.03 -10.80 -13.30
CA PRO A 30 -1.20 -10.17 -14.32
C PRO A 30 0.27 -10.56 -14.23
N ASP A 31 0.87 -10.95 -15.35
CA ASP A 31 2.31 -11.17 -15.40
C ASP A 31 3.10 -9.88 -15.16
N PHE A 32 4.25 -10.01 -14.50
CA PHE A 32 5.14 -8.91 -14.16
C PHE A 32 6.59 -9.37 -13.99
N ASP A 33 7.52 -8.47 -14.31
CA ASP A 33 8.95 -8.55 -14.03
C ASP A 33 9.48 -7.14 -13.74
N LEU A 34 9.78 -6.88 -12.47
CA LEU A 34 9.98 -5.54 -11.93
C LEU A 34 11.32 -5.41 -11.21
N ALA A 35 11.96 -4.25 -11.36
CA ALA A 35 13.14 -3.91 -10.59
C ALA A 35 12.78 -3.72 -9.11
N THR A 36 13.70 -4.06 -8.21
CA THR A 36 13.57 -3.77 -6.78
C THR A 36 14.47 -2.61 -6.36
N VAL A 37 14.14 -1.95 -5.24
CA VAL A 37 14.92 -0.82 -4.71
C VAL A 37 16.35 -1.20 -4.30
N ASP A 38 16.57 -2.48 -4.05
CA ASP A 38 17.84 -3.09 -3.64
C ASP A 38 18.70 -3.53 -4.85
N GLY A 39 18.29 -3.18 -6.07
CA GLY A 39 19.05 -3.45 -7.31
C GLY A 39 18.78 -4.80 -7.97
N GLY A 40 17.87 -5.61 -7.40
CA GLY A 40 17.44 -6.89 -7.95
C GLY A 40 16.23 -6.79 -8.88
N ARG A 41 15.66 -7.95 -9.20
CA ARG A 41 14.38 -8.07 -9.92
C ARG A 41 13.50 -9.12 -9.26
N ILE A 42 12.20 -8.95 -9.42
CA ILE A 42 11.18 -9.91 -9.00
C ILE A 42 10.19 -10.10 -10.14
N ALA A 43 9.99 -11.35 -10.54
CA ALA A 43 9.03 -11.76 -11.54
C ALA A 43 7.93 -12.64 -10.95
N LYS A 44 6.75 -12.67 -11.59
CA LYS A 44 5.64 -13.56 -11.17
C LYS A 44 6.06 -15.03 -11.13
N SER A 45 6.93 -15.44 -12.05
CA SER A 45 7.49 -16.79 -12.14
C SER A 45 8.33 -17.21 -10.94
N ASP A 46 8.82 -16.26 -10.14
CA ASP A 46 9.58 -16.58 -8.92
C ASP A 46 8.70 -17.20 -7.84
N PHE A 47 7.37 -17.00 -7.93
CA PHE A 47 6.38 -17.46 -6.96
C PHE A 47 5.50 -18.58 -7.50
N THR A 48 5.16 -18.54 -8.79
CA THR A 48 4.24 -19.50 -9.41
C THR A 48 4.84 -20.91 -9.36
N GLY A 49 4.04 -21.88 -8.89
CA GLY A 49 4.43 -23.26 -8.62
C GLY A 49 5.28 -23.46 -7.36
N ARG A 50 5.58 -22.40 -6.59
CA ARG A 50 6.54 -22.43 -5.49
C ARG A 50 5.96 -21.94 -4.16
N VAL A 51 5.47 -20.70 -4.13
CA VAL A 51 5.05 -20.05 -2.89
C VAL A 51 3.94 -19.03 -3.19
N PRO A 52 2.91 -18.89 -2.33
CA PRO A 52 1.96 -17.79 -2.42
C PRO A 52 2.65 -16.43 -2.28
N LEU A 53 2.02 -15.38 -2.82
CA LEU A 53 2.52 -14.01 -2.75
C LEU A 53 1.45 -13.07 -2.20
N LEU A 54 1.75 -12.36 -1.11
CA LEU A 54 1.03 -11.16 -0.72
C LEU A 54 1.68 -9.94 -1.39
N LEU A 55 0.99 -9.37 -2.37
CA LEU A 55 1.39 -8.16 -3.10
C LEU A 55 0.58 -6.96 -2.57
N THR A 56 1.25 -6.01 -1.92
CA THR A 56 0.62 -4.76 -1.46
C THR A 56 1.03 -3.60 -2.34
N MET A 57 0.13 -2.64 -2.57
CA MET A 57 0.47 -1.38 -3.24
C MET A 57 0.88 -0.34 -2.20
N GLY A 58 1.84 0.51 -2.56
CA GLY A 58 2.29 1.57 -1.68
C GLY A 58 2.84 2.78 -2.42
N SER A 59 2.69 3.95 -1.80
CA SER A 59 3.39 5.17 -2.18
C SER A 59 3.76 5.95 -0.92
N VAL A 60 4.81 6.77 -1.00
CA VAL A 60 5.24 7.60 0.14
C VAL A 60 4.10 8.50 0.62
N THR A 61 3.37 9.11 -0.31
CA THR A 61 2.34 10.10 0.02
C THR A 61 0.97 9.51 0.35
N CYS A 62 0.83 8.18 0.48
CA CYS A 62 -0.44 7.56 0.87
C CYS A 62 -0.48 7.28 2.38
N PRO A 63 -1.37 7.93 3.15
CA PRO A 63 -1.45 7.70 4.60
C PRO A 63 -1.93 6.29 4.94
N MET A 64 -2.70 5.68 4.04
CA MET A 64 -3.20 4.32 4.22
C MET A 64 -2.08 3.28 4.06
N THR A 65 -1.04 3.57 3.28
CA THR A 65 0.14 2.71 3.17
C THR A 65 0.85 2.67 4.53
N THR A 66 1.17 3.83 5.09
CA THR A 66 1.82 3.95 6.42
C THR A 66 0.98 3.29 7.53
N ALA A 67 -0.35 3.46 7.48
CA ALA A 67 -1.25 2.87 8.46
C ALA A 67 -1.20 1.33 8.48
N ALA A 68 -1.06 0.70 7.31
CA ALA A 68 -1.02 -0.76 7.16
C ALA A 68 0.27 -1.42 7.68
N ASP A 69 1.37 -0.67 7.80
CA ASP A 69 2.71 -1.23 8.07
C ASP A 69 2.76 -2.10 9.31
N ARG A 70 2.11 -1.68 10.40
CA ARG A 70 2.14 -2.42 11.66
C ARG A 70 1.48 -3.80 11.52
N ALA A 71 0.33 -3.86 10.87
CA ALA A 71 -0.39 -5.11 10.63
C ALA A 71 0.44 -6.01 9.68
N LEU A 72 0.94 -5.45 8.58
CA LEU A 72 1.74 -6.19 7.60
C LEU A 72 3.04 -6.74 8.19
N LYS A 73 3.73 -6.01 9.07
CA LYS A 73 4.93 -6.50 9.76
C LYS A 73 4.66 -7.68 10.69
N ARG A 74 3.51 -7.68 11.37
CA ARG A 74 3.10 -8.83 12.21
C ARG A 74 2.80 -10.05 11.36
N LEU A 75 2.08 -9.87 10.25
CA LEU A 75 1.82 -10.94 9.30
C LEU A 75 3.11 -11.48 8.70
N TYR A 76 4.03 -10.58 8.30
CA TYR A 76 5.34 -10.96 7.80
C TYR A 76 6.12 -11.81 8.82
N ALA A 77 6.19 -11.36 10.08
CA ALA A 77 6.89 -12.11 11.13
C ALA A 77 6.36 -13.54 11.30
N GLN A 78 5.06 -13.77 11.04
CA GLN A 78 4.43 -15.08 11.17
C GLN A 78 4.48 -15.95 9.90
N PHE A 79 4.40 -15.33 8.71
CA PHE A 79 4.16 -16.05 7.46
C PHE A 79 5.33 -16.00 6.47
N ARG A 80 6.38 -15.21 6.72
CA ARG A 80 7.53 -15.00 5.81
C ARG A 80 8.21 -16.26 5.27
N ASP A 81 8.16 -17.37 6.02
CA ASP A 81 8.81 -18.62 5.60
C ASP A 81 7.93 -19.46 4.65
N ARG A 82 6.65 -19.09 4.48
CA ARG A 82 5.66 -19.84 3.69
C ARG A 82 4.90 -18.98 2.69
N VAL A 83 4.96 -17.66 2.81
CA VAL A 83 4.33 -16.69 1.91
C VAL A 83 5.34 -15.61 1.60
N ALA A 84 5.51 -15.30 0.32
CA ALA A 84 6.31 -14.16 -0.11
C ALA A 84 5.53 -12.86 0.14
N PHE A 85 6.23 -11.82 0.58
CA PHE A 85 5.68 -10.48 0.73
C PHE A 85 6.42 -9.54 -0.22
N VAL A 86 5.67 -8.75 -0.99
CA VAL A 86 6.25 -7.72 -1.86
C VAL A 86 5.36 -6.49 -1.81
N THR A 87 5.97 -5.31 -1.70
CA THR A 87 5.27 -4.05 -1.94
C THR A 87 5.57 -3.56 -3.35
N LEU A 88 4.53 -3.36 -4.15
CA LEU A 88 4.57 -2.67 -5.43
C LEU A 88 4.53 -1.16 -5.20
N TYR A 89 5.64 -0.48 -5.48
CA TYR A 89 5.71 0.98 -5.46
C TYR A 89 5.00 1.57 -6.68
N VAL A 90 3.95 2.35 -6.41
CA VAL A 90 3.07 2.91 -7.43
C VAL A 90 3.22 4.42 -7.56
N ARG A 91 2.27 5.10 -8.21
CA ARG A 91 2.24 6.57 -8.29
C ARG A 91 1.95 7.17 -6.91
N GLU A 92 2.36 8.41 -6.69
CA GLU A 92 2.02 9.16 -5.48
C GLU A 92 0.51 9.35 -5.36
N ALA A 93 -0.06 9.07 -4.19
CA ALA A 93 -1.48 9.28 -3.90
C ALA A 93 -1.80 10.76 -3.63
N HIS A 94 -0.90 11.45 -2.92
CA HIS A 94 -1.03 12.87 -2.60
C HIS A 94 0.26 13.61 -2.97
N PRO A 95 0.53 13.79 -4.28
CA PRO A 95 1.75 14.42 -4.72
C PRO A 95 1.88 15.84 -4.17
N GLY A 96 3.11 16.22 -3.83
CA GLY A 96 3.46 17.55 -3.33
C GLY A 96 4.87 17.95 -3.77
N GLU A 97 5.32 19.12 -3.34
CA GLU A 97 6.59 19.70 -3.76
C GLU A 97 7.79 18.79 -3.43
N ARG A 98 7.70 18.01 -2.33
CA ARG A 98 8.78 17.09 -1.89
C ARG A 98 8.67 15.71 -2.54
N TYR A 99 7.45 15.27 -2.83
CA TYR A 99 7.17 14.00 -3.51
C TYR A 99 6.21 14.27 -4.68
N PRO A 100 6.69 14.86 -5.79
CA PRO A 100 5.88 15.03 -6.98
C PRO A 100 5.66 13.68 -7.67
N GLN A 101 4.76 13.61 -8.64
CA GLN A 101 4.71 12.40 -9.48
C GLN A 101 6.07 12.17 -10.14
N PRO A 102 6.61 10.93 -10.13
CA PRO A 102 7.86 10.66 -10.78
C PRO A 102 7.74 10.85 -12.30
N ASP A 103 8.70 11.55 -12.87
CA ASP A 103 8.84 11.85 -14.29
C ASP A 103 9.76 10.84 -15.01
N ARG A 104 10.67 10.21 -14.27
CA ARG A 104 11.60 9.18 -14.73
C ARG A 104 11.80 8.07 -13.69
N LEU A 105 12.23 6.90 -14.16
CA LEU A 105 12.32 5.68 -13.35
C LEU A 105 13.24 5.85 -12.13
N GLU A 106 14.36 6.56 -12.29
CA GLU A 106 15.33 6.78 -11.21
C GLU A 106 14.71 7.55 -10.05
N ARG A 107 13.84 8.54 -10.35
CA ARG A 107 13.10 9.27 -9.30
C ARG A 107 12.10 8.35 -8.62
N LYS A 108 11.41 7.49 -9.38
CA LYS A 108 10.46 6.53 -8.81
C LYS A 108 11.15 5.51 -7.90
N ILE A 109 12.34 5.03 -8.28
CA ILE A 109 13.18 4.16 -7.45
C ILE A 109 13.62 4.89 -6.18
N ALA A 110 14.01 6.18 -6.28
CA ALA A 110 14.36 6.98 -5.11
C ALA A 110 13.18 7.10 -4.12
N HIS A 111 11.98 7.44 -4.60
CA HIS A 111 10.79 7.50 -3.74
C HIS A 111 10.45 6.12 -3.12
N ALA A 112 10.60 5.05 -3.90
CA ALA A 112 10.38 3.70 -3.40
C ALA A 112 11.37 3.30 -2.30
N ARG A 113 12.63 3.75 -2.41
CA ARG A 113 13.64 3.60 -1.37
C ARG A 113 13.28 4.40 -0.13
N ASP A 114 12.85 5.65 -0.30
CA ASP A 114 12.38 6.50 0.81
C ASP A 114 11.22 5.84 1.56
N LEU A 115 10.26 5.22 0.86
CA LEU A 115 9.19 4.42 1.49
C LEU A 115 9.77 3.27 2.31
N LYS A 116 10.64 2.44 1.70
CA LYS A 116 11.23 1.28 2.36
C LYS A 116 11.99 1.67 3.63
N GLU A 117 12.77 2.75 3.57
CA GLU A 117 13.57 3.25 4.68
C GLU A 117 12.71 3.88 5.77
N ARG A 118 11.80 4.79 5.40
CA ARG A 118 10.88 5.47 6.33
C ARG A 118 10.05 4.47 7.13
N ASP A 119 9.52 3.47 6.43
CA ASP A 119 8.63 2.48 7.02
C ASP A 119 9.38 1.25 7.50
N ALA A 120 10.70 1.18 7.37
CA ALA A 120 11.53 0.03 7.73
C ALA A 120 10.91 -1.30 7.25
N LEU A 121 10.55 -1.38 5.97
CA LEU A 121 9.88 -2.55 5.40
C LEU A 121 10.87 -3.72 5.30
N PRO A 122 10.63 -4.86 6.00
CA PRO A 122 11.56 -5.98 6.02
C PRO A 122 11.49 -6.87 4.77
N TRP A 123 10.58 -6.58 3.83
CA TRP A 123 10.40 -7.31 2.58
C TRP A 123 10.84 -6.48 1.36
N PRO A 124 10.95 -7.10 0.17
CA PRO A 124 11.28 -6.38 -1.06
C PRO A 124 10.23 -5.35 -1.47
N VAL A 125 10.71 -4.22 -2.00
CA VAL A 125 9.87 -3.21 -2.67
C VAL A 125 10.19 -3.24 -4.16
N ALA A 126 9.23 -3.68 -4.97
CA ALA A 126 9.30 -3.72 -6.42
C ALA A 126 8.74 -2.41 -7.01
N VAL A 127 9.35 -1.89 -8.07
CA VAL A 127 9.01 -0.59 -8.64
C VAL A 127 8.30 -0.79 -9.97
N ASP A 128 7.02 -0.39 -10.05
CA ASP A 128 6.27 -0.43 -11.30
C ASP A 128 6.83 0.59 -12.31
N THR A 129 6.45 0.49 -13.58
CA THR A 129 6.82 1.49 -14.60
C THR A 129 6.29 2.88 -14.23
N ILE A 130 6.86 3.93 -14.83
CA ILE A 130 6.41 5.32 -14.59
C ILE A 130 4.92 5.49 -14.86
N ASP A 131 4.42 4.79 -15.87
CA ASP A 131 3.01 4.85 -16.22
C ASP A 131 2.16 3.81 -15.49
N GLY A 132 2.73 2.96 -14.64
CA GLY A 132 1.96 2.03 -13.81
C GLY A 132 1.37 0.87 -14.59
N THR A 133 2.18 0.21 -15.41
CA THR A 133 1.75 -0.90 -16.26
C THR A 133 1.07 -2.00 -15.47
N LEU A 134 1.68 -2.45 -14.35
CA LEU A 134 1.07 -3.46 -13.49
C LEU A 134 -0.06 -2.86 -12.64
N HIS A 135 0.17 -1.70 -12.04
CA HIS A 135 -0.78 -1.06 -11.14
C HIS A 135 -2.15 -0.82 -11.80
N ARG A 136 -2.18 -0.38 -13.06
CA ARG A 136 -3.44 -0.22 -13.81
C ARG A 136 -4.17 -1.55 -14.04
N ARG A 137 -3.43 -2.63 -14.29
CA ARG A 137 -4.01 -3.98 -14.41
C ARG A 137 -4.55 -4.50 -13.07
N LEU A 138 -4.14 -3.89 -11.95
CA LEU A 138 -4.59 -4.19 -10.58
C LEU A 138 -5.53 -3.10 -10.01
N ASP A 139 -6.30 -2.43 -10.88
CA ASP A 139 -7.31 -1.39 -10.54
C ASP A 139 -6.77 -0.03 -10.06
N ALA A 140 -5.46 0.18 -10.12
CA ALA A 140 -4.80 1.47 -9.89
C ALA A 140 -5.04 2.07 -8.49
N LYS A 141 -5.27 1.23 -7.48
CA LYS A 141 -5.50 1.62 -6.08
C LYS A 141 -4.19 1.77 -5.30
N PRO A 142 -3.96 2.92 -4.64
CA PRO A 142 -2.65 3.25 -4.07
C PRO A 142 -2.20 2.34 -2.92
N ASN A 143 -3.11 1.59 -2.29
CA ASN A 143 -2.84 0.80 -1.09
C ASN A 143 -3.64 -0.53 -1.01
N ALA A 144 -4.07 -1.06 -2.16
CA ALA A 144 -4.72 -2.37 -2.22
C ALA A 144 -3.75 -3.51 -1.85
N ALA A 145 -4.30 -4.65 -1.47
CA ALA A 145 -3.57 -5.89 -1.31
C ALA A 145 -4.17 -6.97 -2.21
N TYR A 146 -3.31 -7.78 -2.81
CA TYR A 146 -3.68 -8.98 -3.53
C TYR A 146 -2.88 -10.16 -2.97
N LEU A 147 -3.58 -11.24 -2.65
CA LEU A 147 -2.98 -12.52 -2.31
C LEU A 147 -3.07 -13.42 -3.54
N MET A 148 -1.94 -13.77 -4.11
CA MET A 148 -1.80 -14.74 -5.18
C MET A 148 -1.50 -16.12 -4.58
N ASP A 149 -2.22 -17.15 -5.02
CA ASP A 149 -1.91 -18.53 -4.68
C ASP A 149 -0.68 -19.04 -5.43
N ALA A 150 -0.18 -20.22 -5.05
CA ALA A 150 0.95 -20.85 -5.73
C ALA A 150 0.63 -21.26 -7.18
N ARG A 151 -0.63 -21.21 -7.65
CA ARG A 151 -1.00 -21.48 -9.05
C ARG A 151 -0.95 -20.22 -9.91
N GLY A 152 -0.61 -19.06 -9.34
CA GLY A 152 -0.54 -17.79 -10.06
C GLY A 152 -1.89 -17.07 -10.19
N ARG A 153 -2.91 -17.49 -9.43
CA ARG A 153 -4.25 -16.90 -9.43
C ARG A 153 -4.46 -16.01 -8.22
N VAL A 154 -5.31 -15.00 -8.34
CA VAL A 154 -5.73 -14.18 -7.20
C VAL A 154 -6.61 -15.05 -6.31
N ALA A 155 -6.13 -15.37 -5.10
CA ALA A 155 -6.96 -16.00 -4.09
C ALA A 155 -7.87 -14.94 -3.45
N PHE A 156 -7.27 -13.86 -2.96
CA PHE A 156 -7.96 -12.82 -2.20
C PHE A 156 -7.51 -11.42 -2.64
N ARG A 157 -8.40 -10.43 -2.57
CA ARG A 157 -8.03 -9.02 -2.74
C ARG A 157 -8.76 -8.12 -1.75
N GLU A 158 -8.08 -7.07 -1.31
CA GLU A 158 -8.61 -6.10 -0.36
C GLU A 158 -8.28 -4.69 -0.79
N LEU A 159 -9.29 -3.81 -0.74
CA LEU A 159 -9.17 -2.46 -1.27
C LEU A 159 -8.10 -1.65 -0.53
N TRP A 160 -8.03 -1.81 0.80
CA TRP A 160 -7.08 -1.13 1.67
C TRP A 160 -6.46 -2.14 2.64
N SER A 161 -5.15 -2.33 2.53
CA SER A 161 -4.35 -3.36 3.23
C SER A 161 -4.30 -3.31 4.77
N ASP A 162 -5.12 -2.46 5.40
CA ASP A 162 -5.22 -2.27 6.84
C ASP A 162 -6.62 -2.62 7.39
N ASP A 163 -7.52 -3.19 6.57
CA ASP A 163 -8.93 -3.30 6.94
C ASP A 163 -9.16 -4.20 8.14
N ARG A 164 -8.50 -5.36 8.23
CA ARG A 164 -8.30 -6.13 9.48
C ARG A 164 -7.14 -7.12 9.35
N GLU A 165 -6.12 -7.01 10.21
CA GLU A 165 -5.02 -7.99 10.32
C GLU A 165 -5.53 -9.45 10.37
N ALA A 166 -6.66 -9.68 11.07
CA ALA A 166 -7.28 -10.99 11.20
C ALA A 166 -7.80 -11.57 9.87
N VAL A 167 -8.34 -10.75 8.97
CA VAL A 167 -8.91 -11.21 7.70
C VAL A 167 -7.78 -11.59 6.73
N LEU A 168 -6.75 -10.76 6.62
CA LEU A 168 -5.56 -11.12 5.84
C LEU A 168 -4.88 -12.36 6.43
N ARG A 169 -4.81 -12.49 7.76
CA ARG A 169 -4.28 -13.68 8.44
C ARG A 169 -5.07 -14.95 8.10
N GLU A 170 -6.41 -14.87 8.08
CA GLU A 170 -7.29 -15.97 7.70
C GLU A 170 -7.07 -16.36 6.23
N ALA A 171 -7.06 -15.38 5.31
CA ALA A 171 -6.77 -15.63 3.91
C ALA A 171 -5.37 -16.25 3.69
N LEU A 172 -4.35 -15.80 4.43
CA LEU A 172 -3.01 -16.40 4.39
C LEU A 172 -3.03 -17.85 4.88
N ALA A 173 -3.76 -18.14 5.96
CA ALA A 173 -3.88 -19.50 6.49
C ALA A 173 -4.64 -20.44 5.53
N ASP A 174 -5.70 -19.96 4.89
CA ASP A 174 -6.49 -20.72 3.93
C ASP A 174 -5.66 -21.10 2.71
N VAL A 175 -4.94 -20.14 2.09
CA VAL A 175 -4.06 -20.42 0.95
C VAL A 175 -3.01 -21.48 1.30
N LEU A 176 -2.43 -21.40 2.50
CA LEU A 176 -1.44 -22.38 2.96
C LEU A 176 -2.04 -23.76 3.24
N SER A 177 -3.33 -23.84 3.55
CA SER A 177 -4.05 -25.10 3.75
C SER A 177 -4.53 -25.72 2.44
N GLY A 178 -4.16 -25.13 1.29
CA GLY A 178 -4.60 -25.56 -0.04
C GLY A 178 -6.03 -25.16 -0.38
N LEU A 179 -6.70 -24.41 0.51
CA LEU A 179 -7.95 -23.75 0.21
C LEU A 179 -7.65 -22.52 -0.64
N SER A 180 -8.46 -22.22 -1.65
CA SER A 180 -8.44 -20.91 -2.26
C SER A 180 -9.43 -20.05 -1.46
N PRO A 181 -9.00 -19.15 -0.55
CA PRO A 181 -9.90 -18.21 0.11
C PRO A 181 -10.44 -17.27 -0.94
N VAL A 182 -11.52 -17.65 -1.61
CA VAL A 182 -12.15 -16.84 -2.65
C VAL A 182 -12.82 -15.67 -1.96
N GLY A 183 -12.21 -14.50 -2.02
CA GLY A 183 -12.73 -13.36 -1.29
C GLY A 183 -12.28 -12.00 -1.82
N GLU A 184 -13.21 -11.07 -1.80
CA GLU A 184 -12.93 -9.66 -1.97
C GLU A 184 -13.44 -8.89 -0.76
N ARG A 185 -12.62 -7.96 -0.26
CA ARG A 185 -13.03 -7.04 0.81
C ARG A 185 -12.87 -5.60 0.36
N GLN A 186 -13.88 -4.81 0.70
CA GLN A 186 -13.91 -3.36 0.50
C GLN A 186 -14.40 -2.66 1.77
N GLY A 187 -14.02 -3.12 2.96
CA GLY A 187 -14.34 -2.38 4.18
C GLY A 187 -13.53 -1.08 4.22
N HIS A 188 -14.17 -0.03 4.72
CA HIS A 188 -13.61 1.32 4.70
C HIS A 188 -13.38 1.89 6.09
N VAL A 189 -14.11 1.40 7.10
CA VAL A 189 -14.23 2.06 8.40
C VAL A 189 -12.92 2.02 9.17
N VAL A 190 -12.33 0.84 9.36
CA VAL A 190 -11.09 0.68 10.13
C VAL A 190 -9.89 1.33 9.41
N PRO A 191 -9.65 1.09 8.11
CA PRO A 191 -8.56 1.73 7.40
C PRO A 191 -8.69 3.25 7.41
N MET A 192 -9.90 3.79 7.23
CA MET A 192 -10.09 5.24 7.21
C MET A 192 -9.74 5.85 8.56
N LEU A 193 -10.10 5.20 9.67
CA LEU A 193 -9.73 5.66 11.01
C LEU A 193 -8.20 5.69 11.21
N HIS A 194 -7.49 4.61 10.87
CA HIS A 194 -6.04 4.56 10.99
C HIS A 194 -5.34 5.52 10.01
N GLY A 195 -5.82 5.59 8.77
CA GLY A 195 -5.33 6.51 7.75
C GLY A 195 -5.50 7.98 8.14
N ILE A 196 -6.63 8.34 8.77
CA ILE A 196 -6.84 9.70 9.30
C ILE A 196 -5.80 10.06 10.36
N ALA A 197 -5.36 9.10 11.17
CA ALA A 197 -4.33 9.34 12.19
C ALA A 197 -2.95 9.67 11.56
N GLU A 198 -2.59 9.02 10.45
CA GLU A 198 -1.33 9.28 9.73
C GLU A 198 -1.43 10.39 8.66
N MET A 199 -2.65 10.82 8.32
CA MET A 199 -2.94 11.79 7.26
C MET A 199 -2.17 13.11 7.45
N ASP A 200 -2.23 13.72 8.64
CA ASP A 200 -1.58 15.02 8.84
C ASP A 200 -0.07 14.98 8.64
N ARG A 201 0.58 13.94 9.17
CA ARG A 201 2.03 13.72 9.01
C ARG A 201 2.38 13.46 7.55
N THR A 202 1.60 12.62 6.89
CA THR A 202 1.85 12.22 5.49
C THR A 202 1.72 13.41 4.54
N LEU A 203 0.66 14.21 4.68
CA LEU A 203 0.47 15.42 3.88
C LEU A 203 1.53 16.50 4.17
N ASP A 204 1.97 16.65 5.42
CA ASP A 204 3.08 17.53 5.79
C ASP A 204 4.38 17.18 5.07
N MET A 205 4.67 15.88 5.06
CA MET A 205 5.87 15.33 4.47
C MET A 205 5.83 15.41 2.94
N ALA A 206 4.66 15.26 2.31
CA ALA A 206 4.45 15.45 0.88
C ALA A 206 4.65 16.92 0.44
N GLY A 207 4.12 17.87 1.22
CA GLY A 207 4.31 19.32 1.01
C GLY A 207 3.03 20.15 1.01
N PRO A 208 3.16 21.49 0.92
CA PRO A 208 2.03 22.41 0.94
C PRO A 208 0.94 22.15 -0.11
N THR A 209 1.31 21.69 -1.31
CA THR A 209 0.34 21.34 -2.36
C THR A 209 -0.57 20.20 -1.93
N ALA A 210 0.01 19.09 -1.46
CA ALA A 210 -0.75 17.94 -0.98
C ALA A 210 -1.76 18.32 0.13
N ARG A 211 -1.33 19.17 1.07
CA ARG A 211 -2.21 19.71 2.13
C ARG A 211 -3.38 20.53 1.56
N ARG A 212 -3.09 21.46 0.63
CA ARG A 212 -4.13 22.31 0.02
C ARG A 212 -5.13 21.49 -0.77
N ASP A 213 -4.63 20.54 -1.55
CA ASP A 213 -5.43 19.67 -2.41
C ASP A 213 -6.35 18.79 -1.56
N PHE A 214 -5.81 18.11 -0.54
CA PHE A 214 -6.64 17.29 0.36
C PHE A 214 -7.68 18.12 1.13
N ARG A 215 -7.30 19.31 1.62
CA ARG A 215 -8.23 20.24 2.29
C ARG A 215 -9.38 20.66 1.37
N ARG A 216 -9.13 20.87 0.07
CA ARG A 216 -10.16 21.19 -0.92
C ARG A 216 -11.02 19.97 -1.25
N ALA A 217 -10.40 18.80 -1.38
CA ALA A 217 -11.07 17.58 -1.80
C ALA A 217 -11.97 16.98 -0.71
N ALA A 218 -11.56 17.07 0.56
CA ALA A 218 -12.25 16.50 1.72
C ALA A 218 -12.12 17.37 2.99
N PRO A 219 -12.73 18.58 3.03
CA PRO A 219 -12.58 19.50 4.15
C PRO A 219 -12.90 18.92 5.54
N PRO A 220 -14.00 18.15 5.74
CA PRO A 220 -14.30 17.57 7.04
C PRO A 220 -13.24 16.57 7.51
N VAL A 221 -12.78 15.70 6.62
CA VAL A 221 -11.74 14.70 6.91
C VAL A 221 -10.41 15.39 7.23
N TYR A 222 -10.06 16.44 6.48
CA TYR A 222 -8.86 17.24 6.75
C TYR A 222 -8.90 17.88 8.15
N ALA A 223 -10.03 18.43 8.57
CA ALA A 223 -10.17 19.03 9.90
C ALA A 223 -9.94 18.00 11.02
N VAL A 224 -10.53 16.81 10.89
CA VAL A 224 -10.34 15.70 11.85
C VAL A 224 -8.87 15.25 11.87
N ALA A 225 -8.26 15.03 10.71
CA ALA A 225 -6.86 14.66 10.59
C ALA A 225 -5.92 15.68 11.25
N ARG A 226 -6.18 16.98 11.07
CA ARG A 226 -5.40 18.05 11.72
C ARG A 226 -5.49 17.99 13.24
N MET A 227 -6.67 17.77 13.79
CA MET A 227 -6.86 17.63 15.23
C MET A 227 -6.14 16.39 15.78
N ALA A 228 -6.27 15.25 15.10
CA ALA A 228 -5.58 14.01 15.45
C ALA A 228 -4.05 14.19 15.46
N GLY A 229 -3.51 14.82 14.42
CA GLY A 229 -2.07 15.11 14.32
C GLY A 229 -1.54 16.03 15.43
N LEU A 230 -2.31 17.05 15.83
CA LEU A 230 -1.95 17.93 16.95
C LEU A 230 -1.92 17.18 18.29
N MET A 231 -2.87 16.28 18.53
CA MET A 231 -2.90 15.45 19.74
C MET A 231 -1.71 14.49 19.79
N HIS A 232 -1.33 13.90 18.67
CA HIS A 232 -0.18 12.99 18.60
C HIS A 232 1.16 13.70 18.82
N ARG A 233 1.33 14.93 18.32
CA ARG A 233 2.55 15.74 18.57
C ARG A 233 2.69 16.19 20.02
N ARG A 234 1.59 16.30 20.75
CA ARG A 234 1.56 16.70 22.17
C ARG A 234 1.81 15.55 23.14
N ARG A 235 1.77 14.30 22.68
CA ARG A 235 2.18 13.16 23.51
C ARG A 235 3.72 13.12 23.57
N PRO A 236 4.34 13.13 24.76
CA PRO A 236 5.77 12.93 24.89
C PRO A 236 6.15 11.62 24.18
N ARG A 237 7.31 11.59 23.51
CA ARG A 237 7.90 10.34 23.02
C ARG A 237 8.19 9.45 24.23
N GLU A 238 7.25 8.61 24.65
CA GLU A 238 7.54 7.52 25.56
C GLU A 238 8.52 6.59 24.84
N ARG A 239 9.70 6.45 25.45
CA ARG A 239 10.81 5.65 24.97
C ARG A 239 10.35 4.20 24.80
N HIS A 240 10.24 3.73 23.56
CA HIS A 240 10.40 2.30 23.25
C HIS A 240 11.87 1.90 23.46
N GLN A 241 12.28 1.83 24.72
CA GLN A 241 13.47 1.15 25.21
C GLN A 241 13.14 0.65 26.61
N ARG A 242 12.50 -0.53 26.69
CA ARG A 242 12.48 -1.50 27.79
C ARG A 242 11.44 -2.55 27.47
N GLU A 243 11.89 -3.62 26.80
CA GLU A 243 11.45 -5.02 26.95
C GLU A 243 12.31 -5.85 25.98
N ALA A 244 13.60 -5.87 26.29
CA ALA A 244 14.58 -6.86 25.87
C ALA A 244 15.59 -6.91 27.02
N ALA A 245 15.16 -7.54 28.10
CA ALA A 245 15.99 -8.05 29.19
C ALA A 245 15.55 -9.49 29.41
#